data_AF-A0A8T7L375-F1
#
_entry.id   AF-A0A8T7L375-F1
#
_cell.length_a   1.000
_cell.length_b   1.000
_cell.length_c   1.000
_cell.angle_alpha   90.00
_cell.angle_beta   90.00
_cell.angle_gamma   90.00
#
_symmetry.space_group_name_H-M   'P 1'
#
loop_
_entity.id
_entity.type
_entity.pdbx_description
1 polymer ?
#
loop_
_entity_poly.entity_id
_entity_poly.type
_entity_poly.pdbx_seq_one_letter_code
_entity_poly.pdbx_strand_id
1 'polypeptide(L)'
;MKKMHDEQDAAPPGGMKIDIGQISSAGHVVIAGRDANVSGSTRGDGSDNDVVIVGGVEATPEEAAQLRQSLDHLDQTIEAANLEPAAYTAAKRNAAELKGQFTSQSKPNEHLLVQAAEALYQFGPDIAGAIVAAFTTPLAGKIVAYAGERALRFYRRLRGLDIEDGADGVG
;
A
#
# COMPACT_ATOMS: atom_id res chain seq x y z
N MET A 1 47.82 -22.23 35.12
CA MET A 1 46.72 -21.80 36.02
C MET A 1 47.13 -20.42 36.52
N LYS A 2 46.43 -19.30 36.39
CA LYS A 2 45.00 -19.03 36.56
C LYS A 2 44.73 -17.61 35.96
N LYS A 3 43.62 -17.47 35.22
CA LYS A 3 43.13 -16.19 34.64
C LYS A 3 42.69 -15.23 35.75
N MET A 4 42.93 -13.93 35.58
CA MET A 4 42.19 -12.87 36.28
C MET A 4 41.89 -11.73 35.28
N HIS A 5 40.61 -11.41 35.21
CA HIS A 5 39.95 -10.33 34.48
C HIS A 5 40.07 -9.02 35.26
N ASP A 6 40.09 -7.91 34.52
CA ASP A 6 39.55 -6.58 34.87
C ASP A 6 39.30 -5.91 33.49
N GLU A 7 38.07 -5.79 32.97
CA GLU A 7 37.10 -4.70 33.21
C GLU A 7 37.76 -3.32 33.02
N GLN A 8 37.41 -2.47 32.04
CA GLN A 8 36.15 -1.78 31.85
C GLN A 8 36.15 -1.08 30.48
N ASP A 9 35.11 -1.29 29.67
CA ASP A 9 34.75 -0.42 28.56
C ASP A 9 33.43 0.28 28.91
N ALA A 10 33.32 1.55 28.55
CA ALA A 10 32.44 2.52 29.18
C ALA A 10 31.20 2.84 28.32
N ALA A 11 30.01 2.68 28.92
CA ALA A 11 28.74 3.42 28.74
C ALA A 11 28.03 3.35 27.34
N PRO A 12 26.68 3.55 27.20
CA PRO A 12 25.86 4.47 28.01
C PRO A 12 24.39 3.96 28.23
N PRO A 13 23.35 4.79 28.47
CA PRO A 13 22.44 4.60 29.61
C PRO A 13 21.01 4.20 29.18
N GLY A 14 20.26 3.61 30.11
CA GLY A 14 18.81 3.81 30.18
C GLY A 14 17.98 3.42 28.95
N GLY A 15 18.02 2.15 28.55
CA GLY A 15 16.91 1.57 27.78
C GLY A 15 15.81 1.17 28.74
N MET A 16 14.74 1.97 28.84
CA MET A 16 13.55 1.65 29.63
C MET A 16 12.93 0.36 29.05
N LYS A 17 13.14 -0.77 29.74
CA LYS A 17 12.54 -2.05 29.37
C LYS A 17 11.08 -2.01 29.80
N ILE A 18 10.20 -1.72 28.85
CA ILE A 18 8.76 -1.89 29.05
C ILE A 18 8.44 -3.33 28.65
N ASP A 19 8.45 -4.23 29.62
CA ASP A 19 7.88 -5.56 29.48
C ASP A 19 6.35 -5.42 29.41
N ILE A 20 5.81 -5.26 28.21
CA ILE A 20 4.37 -5.32 27.97
C ILE A 20 3.97 -6.79 27.99
N GLY A 21 3.75 -7.31 29.20
CA GLY A 21 3.06 -8.59 29.40
C GLY A 21 1.65 -8.50 28.83
N GLN A 22 1.41 -9.26 27.75
CA GLN A 22 0.10 -9.58 27.18
C GLN A 22 -0.92 -8.43 27.12
N ILE A 23 -0.97 -7.74 25.99
CA ILE A 23 -2.18 -7.04 25.57
C ILE A 23 -3.02 -8.02 24.76
N SER A 24 -3.86 -8.79 25.44
CA SER A 24 -5.00 -9.44 24.80
C SER A 24 -6.12 -8.41 24.67
N SER A 25 -6.11 -7.65 23.59
CA SER A 25 -7.21 -6.75 23.27
C SER A 25 -7.44 -6.74 21.76
N ALA A 26 -8.56 -7.29 21.33
CA ALA A 26 -9.14 -7.02 20.04
C ALA A 26 -9.45 -5.52 19.95
N GLY A 27 -8.52 -4.74 19.40
CA GLY A 27 -8.65 -3.29 19.37
C GLY A 27 -7.36 -2.58 18.99
N HIS A 28 -7.31 -2.15 17.73
CA HIS A 28 -6.56 -1.03 17.18
C HIS A 28 -5.32 -0.55 17.97
N VAL A 29 -4.13 -1.00 17.55
CA VAL A 29 -2.85 -0.44 18.05
C VAL A 29 -2.41 0.67 17.10
N VAL A 30 -2.44 1.93 17.54
CA VAL A 30 -1.78 3.04 16.86
C VAL A 30 -0.39 3.20 17.47
N ILE A 31 0.64 2.74 16.76
CA ILE A 31 2.04 2.98 17.15
C ILE A 31 2.47 4.32 16.55
N ALA A 32 2.27 5.41 17.31
CA ALA A 32 2.86 6.69 17.02
C ALA A 32 4.27 6.75 17.64
N GLY A 33 5.31 6.41 16.86
CA GLY A 33 6.68 6.40 17.37
C GLY A 33 7.72 6.06 16.32
N ARG A 34 8.31 7.13 15.77
CA ARG A 34 9.57 7.24 15.02
C ARG A 34 10.55 6.06 15.22
N ASP A 35 10.93 5.43 14.11
CA ASP A 35 12.02 4.45 13.95
C ASP A 35 11.89 3.11 14.72
N ALA A 36 10.72 2.47 14.66
CA ALA A 36 10.58 1.07 15.07
C ALA A 36 10.54 0.14 13.84
N ASN A 37 11.67 -0.50 13.52
CA ASN A 37 11.68 -1.69 12.68
C ASN A 37 11.22 -2.88 13.55
N VAL A 38 9.93 -3.23 13.46
CA VAL A 38 9.36 -4.35 14.21
C VAL A 38 9.60 -5.64 13.42
N SER A 39 10.71 -6.34 13.69
CA SER A 39 10.83 -7.77 13.32
C SER A 39 10.34 -8.64 14.47
N GLY A 40 9.02 -8.72 14.64
CA GLY A 40 8.38 -9.59 15.62
C GLY A 40 8.02 -10.94 14.99
N SER A 41 8.90 -11.93 15.11
CA SER A 41 8.49 -13.34 14.91
C SER A 41 7.64 -13.79 16.09
N THR A 42 6.34 -13.57 16.02
CA THR A 42 5.34 -14.19 16.90
C THR A 42 5.20 -15.66 16.55
N ARG A 43 5.98 -16.51 17.25
CA ARG A 43 5.83 -17.97 17.21
C ARG A 43 4.61 -18.37 18.05
N GLY A 44 3.46 -18.54 17.40
CA GLY A 44 2.21 -19.03 17.98
C GLY A 44 1.48 -19.91 16.96
N ASP A 45 1.13 -21.11 17.39
CA ASP A 45 0.52 -22.19 16.62
C ASP A 45 -0.68 -21.73 15.77
N GLY A 46 -0.57 -21.82 14.43
CA GLY A 46 -1.66 -21.54 13.50
C GLY A 46 -1.24 -20.71 12.28
N SER A 47 -0.60 -21.35 11.29
CA SER A 47 -0.18 -20.79 9.99
C SER A 47 0.68 -19.52 10.08
N ASP A 48 1.96 -19.66 9.74
CA ASP A 48 2.85 -18.58 9.29
C ASP A 48 2.20 -17.83 8.10
N ASN A 49 1.25 -16.94 8.39
CA ASN A 49 0.83 -15.91 7.46
C ASN A 49 1.92 -14.85 7.52
N ASP A 50 3.02 -15.08 6.80
CA ASP A 50 4.07 -14.09 6.57
C ASP A 50 3.39 -12.76 6.20
N VAL A 51 3.56 -11.71 6.98
CA VAL A 51 2.91 -10.41 6.72
C VAL A 51 3.93 -9.49 6.06
N VAL A 52 3.59 -8.94 4.91
CA VAL A 52 4.41 -8.00 4.16
C VAL A 52 3.79 -6.61 4.18
N ILE A 53 4.61 -5.57 4.18
CA ILE A 53 4.15 -4.18 4.10
C ILE A 53 4.15 -3.72 2.64
N VAL A 54 2.99 -3.31 2.13
CA VAL A 54 2.79 -2.84 0.75
C VAL A 54 1.87 -1.62 0.78
N GLY A 55 2.28 -0.50 0.19
CA GLY A 55 1.54 0.77 0.25
C GLY A 55 1.33 1.27 1.68
N GLY A 56 2.27 0.97 2.58
CA GLY A 56 2.16 1.29 4.01
C GLY A 56 1.11 0.51 4.80
N VAL A 57 0.51 -0.55 4.23
CA VAL A 57 -0.44 -1.43 4.92
C VAL A 57 0.07 -2.87 5.00
N GLU A 58 -0.37 -3.58 6.03
CA GLU A 58 -0.12 -5.01 6.21
C GLU A 58 -0.92 -5.83 5.19
N ALA A 59 -0.24 -6.76 4.53
CA ALA A 59 -0.79 -7.61 3.49
C ALA A 59 -0.22 -9.03 3.59
N THR A 60 -0.98 -10.01 3.12
CA THR A 60 -0.45 -11.36 2.87
C THR A 60 0.38 -11.38 1.57
N PRO A 61 1.31 -12.34 1.40
CA PRO A 61 2.08 -12.54 0.18
C PRO A 61 1.17 -12.75 -1.04
N GLU A 62 0.04 -13.41 -0.84
CA GLU A 62 -0.96 -13.65 -1.89
C GLU A 62 -1.62 -12.33 -2.34
N GLU A 63 -2.06 -11.51 -1.39
CA GLU A 63 -2.61 -10.17 -1.67
C GLU A 63 -1.58 -9.27 -2.38
N ALA A 64 -0.33 -9.31 -1.92
CA ALA A 64 0.77 -8.57 -2.54
C ALA A 64 1.07 -9.06 -3.96
N ALA A 65 1.04 -10.37 -4.19
CA ALA A 65 1.25 -10.97 -5.51
C ALA A 65 0.11 -10.61 -6.47
N GLN A 66 -1.15 -10.66 -6.01
CA GLN A 66 -2.30 -10.24 -6.82
C GLN A 66 -2.22 -8.78 -7.24
N LEU A 67 -1.89 -7.87 -6.30
CA LEU A 67 -1.71 -6.45 -6.62
C LEU A 67 -0.59 -6.25 -7.63
N ARG A 68 0.57 -6.90 -7.44
CA ARG A 68 1.69 -6.83 -8.38
C ARG A 68 1.30 -7.33 -9.76
N GLN A 69 0.62 -8.47 -9.84
CA GLN A 69 0.15 -9.03 -11.10
C GLN A 69 -0.81 -8.08 -11.83
N SER A 70 -1.72 -7.41 -11.11
CA SER A 70 -2.60 -6.42 -11.73
C SER A 70 -1.84 -5.17 -12.22
N LEU A 71 -0.81 -4.72 -11.50
CA LEU A 71 0.04 -3.61 -11.91
C LEU A 71 0.92 -3.99 -13.12
N ASP A 72 1.44 -5.21 -13.16
CA ASP A 72 2.20 -5.71 -14.31
C ASP A 72 1.29 -5.91 -15.54
N HIS A 73 0.03 -6.29 -15.34
CA HIS A 73 -0.95 -6.34 -16.42
C HIS A 73 -1.24 -4.94 -17.00
N LEU A 74 -1.27 -3.90 -16.16
CA LEU A 74 -1.37 -2.51 -16.63
C LEU A 74 -0.15 -2.13 -17.50
N ASP A 75 1.06 -2.48 -17.07
CA ASP A 75 2.28 -2.25 -17.86
C ASP A 75 2.20 -2.93 -19.24
N GLN A 76 1.76 -4.20 -19.27
CA GLN A 76 1.58 -4.97 -20.52
C GLN A 76 0.49 -4.37 -21.42
N THR A 77 -0.59 -3.86 -20.82
CA THR A 77 -1.69 -3.23 -21.56
C THR A 77 -1.22 -1.95 -22.24
N ILE A 78 -0.40 -1.14 -21.56
CA ILE A 78 0.19 0.07 -22.15
C ILE A 78 1.15 -0.28 -23.30
N GLU A 79 1.94 -1.35 -23.15
CA GLU A 79 2.82 -1.85 -24.20
C GLU A 79 2.07 -2.36 -25.43
N ALA A 80 0.89 -2.96 -25.23
CA ALA A 80 0.02 -3.46 -26.30
C ALA A 80 -0.86 -2.38 -26.96
N ALA A 81 -1.11 -1.25 -26.30
CA ALA A 81 -2.08 -0.23 -26.73
C ALA A 81 -1.69 0.56 -28.00
N ASN A 82 -0.52 0.28 -28.61
CA ASN A 82 -0.03 0.94 -29.82
C ASN A 82 -0.18 2.48 -29.81
N LEU A 83 0.21 3.10 -28.69
CA LEU A 83 0.13 4.54 -28.48
C LEU A 83 1.20 5.28 -29.29
N GLU A 84 0.92 6.52 -29.68
CA GLU A 84 1.95 7.40 -30.24
C GLU A 84 3.10 7.62 -29.22
N PRO A 85 4.35 7.85 -29.66
CA PRO A 85 5.51 7.86 -28.77
C PRO A 85 5.41 8.80 -27.55
N ALA A 86 4.79 9.97 -27.73
CA ALA A 86 4.57 10.93 -26.64
C ALA A 86 3.52 10.42 -25.63
N ALA A 87 2.42 9.84 -26.13
CA ALA A 87 1.37 9.25 -25.31
C ALA A 87 1.87 8.00 -24.57
N TYR A 88 2.66 7.16 -25.24
CA TYR A 88 3.31 5.99 -24.64
C TYR A 88 4.23 6.40 -23.48
N THR A 89 5.07 7.41 -23.69
CA THR A 89 5.98 7.93 -22.65
C THR A 89 5.20 8.47 -21.45
N ALA A 90 4.12 9.22 -21.70
CA ALA A 90 3.25 9.73 -20.65
C ALA A 90 2.54 8.60 -19.88
N ALA A 91 2.00 7.60 -20.59
CA ALA A 91 1.34 6.44 -20.01
C ALA A 91 2.31 5.64 -19.12
N LYS A 92 3.52 5.32 -19.62
CA LYS A 92 4.54 4.61 -18.81
C LYS A 92 4.96 5.41 -17.57
N ARG A 93 5.11 6.74 -17.69
CA ARG A 93 5.41 7.60 -16.53
C ARG A 93 4.31 7.54 -15.47
N ASN A 94 3.05 7.67 -15.88
CA ASN A 94 1.93 7.63 -14.95
C ASN A 94 1.74 6.23 -14.34
N ALA A 95 1.96 5.16 -15.11
CA ALA A 95 1.94 3.79 -14.59
C ALA A 95 3.06 3.54 -13.57
N ALA A 96 4.27 4.06 -13.83
CA ALA A 96 5.38 3.98 -12.88
C ALA A 96 5.09 4.74 -11.58
N GLU A 97 4.49 5.93 -11.67
CA GLU A 97 4.05 6.70 -10.49
C GLU A 97 3.00 5.91 -9.70
N LEU A 98 1.96 5.42 -10.38
CA LEU A 98 0.89 4.63 -9.76
C LEU A 98 1.45 3.39 -9.04
N LYS A 99 2.32 2.64 -9.73
CA LYS A 99 3.01 1.47 -9.18
C LYS A 99 3.85 1.86 -7.96
N GLY A 100 4.63 2.93 -8.05
CA GLY A 100 5.41 3.47 -6.94
C GLY A 100 4.56 3.78 -5.71
N GLN A 101 3.39 4.41 -5.90
CA GLN A 101 2.46 4.70 -4.81
C GLN A 101 1.85 3.43 -4.18
N PHE A 102 1.48 2.43 -4.99
CA PHE A 102 0.93 1.17 -4.48
C PHE A 102 1.98 0.26 -3.82
N THR A 103 3.23 0.29 -4.26
CA THR A 103 4.27 -0.63 -3.77
C THR A 103 5.22 -0.02 -2.74
N SER A 104 5.08 1.27 -2.42
CA SER A 104 5.90 1.94 -1.41
C SER A 104 5.72 1.32 -0.02
N GLN A 105 6.77 1.33 0.80
CA GLN A 105 6.65 0.95 2.22
C GLN A 105 5.98 2.05 3.07
N SER A 106 5.88 3.27 2.53
CA SER A 106 5.29 4.43 3.20
C SER A 106 3.84 4.66 2.76
N LYS A 107 3.12 5.46 3.55
CA LYS A 107 1.79 5.96 3.19
C LYS A 107 1.82 6.59 1.78
N PRO A 108 0.95 6.15 0.85
CA PRO A 108 0.87 6.72 -0.49
C PRO A 108 0.41 8.18 -0.43
N ASN A 109 0.90 8.98 -1.36
CA ASN A 109 0.38 10.31 -1.57
C ASN A 109 -0.93 10.22 -2.37
N GLU A 110 -2.07 10.49 -1.71
CA GLU A 110 -3.39 10.39 -2.34
C GLU A 110 -3.54 11.26 -3.61
N HIS A 111 -2.85 12.40 -3.69
CA HIS A 111 -2.92 13.28 -4.85
C HIS A 111 -2.20 12.66 -6.05
N LEU A 112 -0.99 12.14 -5.84
CA LEU A 112 -0.22 11.50 -6.91
C LEU A 112 -0.87 10.19 -7.36
N LEU A 113 -1.40 9.40 -6.43
CA LEU A 113 -2.11 8.16 -6.73
C LEU A 113 -3.34 8.41 -7.61
N VAL A 114 -4.18 9.38 -7.23
CA VAL A 114 -5.39 9.71 -8.01
C VAL A 114 -5.02 10.37 -9.34
N GLN A 115 -4.08 11.33 -9.34
CA GLN A 115 -3.67 12.02 -10.56
C GLN A 115 -3.07 11.05 -11.59
N ALA A 116 -2.22 10.12 -11.16
CA ALA A 116 -1.64 9.10 -12.04
C ALA A 116 -2.72 8.18 -12.61
N ALA A 117 -3.67 7.74 -11.76
CA ALA A 117 -4.80 6.93 -12.21
C ALA A 117 -5.67 7.70 -13.22
N GLU A 118 -6.12 8.92 -12.91
CA GLU A 118 -6.92 9.79 -13.79
C GLU A 118 -6.24 10.06 -15.13
N ALA A 119 -4.92 10.32 -15.12
CA ALA A 119 -4.16 10.53 -16.34
C ALA A 119 -4.15 9.27 -17.23
N LEU A 120 -4.09 8.08 -16.62
CA LEU A 120 -4.11 6.83 -17.36
C LEU A 120 -5.46 6.54 -18.05
N TYR A 121 -6.59 7.02 -17.51
CA TYR A 121 -7.91 6.89 -18.16
C TYR A 121 -7.98 7.57 -19.53
N GLN A 122 -7.12 8.55 -19.79
CA GLN A 122 -7.14 9.32 -21.04
C GLN A 122 -6.55 8.55 -22.23
N PHE A 123 -5.83 7.44 -21.99
CA PHE A 123 -5.14 6.69 -23.04
C PHE A 123 -5.96 5.55 -23.65
N GLY A 124 -7.23 5.41 -23.26
CA GLY A 124 -8.18 4.50 -23.91
C GLY A 124 -8.83 3.48 -22.97
N PRO A 125 -9.84 2.74 -23.48
CA PRO A 125 -10.67 1.84 -22.68
C PRO A 125 -9.90 0.64 -22.11
N ASP A 126 -8.90 0.12 -22.84
CA ASP A 126 -8.12 -1.04 -22.37
C ASP A 126 -7.28 -0.68 -21.14
N ILE A 127 -6.59 0.47 -21.19
CA ILE A 127 -5.80 0.99 -20.07
C ILE A 127 -6.73 1.33 -18.90
N ALA A 128 -7.87 1.96 -19.16
CA ALA A 128 -8.89 2.21 -18.13
C ALA A 128 -9.35 0.91 -17.45
N GLY A 129 -9.62 -0.15 -18.22
CA GLY A 129 -9.95 -1.47 -17.70
C GLY A 129 -8.85 -2.07 -16.81
N ALA A 130 -7.59 -1.94 -17.21
CA ALA A 130 -6.46 -2.40 -16.43
C ALA A 130 -6.29 -1.62 -15.10
N ILE A 131 -6.56 -0.31 -15.09
CA ILE A 131 -6.58 0.48 -13.84
C ILE A 131 -7.69 -0.03 -12.93
N VAL A 132 -8.92 -0.20 -13.45
CA VAL A 132 -10.03 -0.73 -12.64
C VAL A 132 -9.66 -2.09 -12.06
N ALA A 133 -9.06 -2.99 -12.85
CA ALA A 133 -8.57 -4.27 -12.36
C ALA A 133 -7.57 -4.11 -11.20
N ALA A 134 -6.58 -3.21 -11.32
CA ALA A 134 -5.61 -2.95 -10.26
C ALA A 134 -6.27 -2.40 -8.98
N PHE A 135 -7.17 -1.43 -9.11
CA PHE A 135 -7.88 -0.85 -7.97
C PHE A 135 -8.86 -1.83 -7.33
N THR A 136 -9.39 -2.80 -8.08
CA THR A 136 -10.37 -3.77 -7.56
C THR A 136 -9.74 -4.93 -6.77
N THR A 137 -8.42 -4.97 -6.63
CA THR A 137 -7.76 -5.92 -5.73
C THR A 137 -8.08 -5.62 -4.26
N PRO A 138 -8.17 -6.64 -3.38
CA PRO A 138 -8.45 -6.43 -1.95
C PRO A 138 -7.43 -5.49 -1.28
N LEU A 139 -6.16 -5.62 -1.65
CA LEU A 139 -5.07 -4.82 -1.11
C LEU A 139 -5.12 -3.36 -1.56
N ALA A 140 -5.47 -3.09 -2.82
CA ALA A 140 -5.62 -1.72 -3.29
C ALA A 140 -6.67 -0.94 -2.51
N GLY A 141 -7.80 -1.57 -2.14
CA GLY A 141 -8.81 -0.95 -1.28
C GLY A 141 -8.27 -0.54 0.09
N LYS A 142 -7.44 -1.39 0.72
CA LYS A 142 -6.77 -1.09 2.00
C LYS A 142 -5.77 0.06 1.85
N ILE A 143 -4.92 0.02 0.83
CA ILE A 143 -3.92 1.05 0.53
C ILE A 143 -4.58 2.40 0.29
N VAL A 144 -5.66 2.41 -0.50
CA VAL A 144 -6.40 3.63 -0.84
C VAL A 144 -7.10 4.22 0.38
N ALA A 145 -7.72 3.39 1.22
CA ALA A 145 -8.32 3.84 2.48
C ALA A 145 -7.26 4.43 3.43
N TYR A 146 -6.05 3.86 3.43
CA TYR A 146 -4.91 4.37 4.21
C TYR A 146 -4.33 5.68 3.65
N ALA A 147 -4.30 5.82 2.31
CA ALA A 147 -3.77 7.00 1.61
C ALA A 147 -4.55 8.28 1.94
N GLY A 148 -5.89 8.22 1.97
CA GLY A 148 -6.72 9.35 2.39
C GLY A 148 -8.08 9.40 1.70
N GLU A 149 -8.92 10.36 2.11
CA GLU A 149 -10.31 10.49 1.63
C GLU A 149 -10.41 10.72 0.13
N ARG A 150 -9.44 11.42 -0.49
CA ARG A 150 -9.48 11.71 -1.93
C ARG A 150 -9.30 10.42 -2.73
N ALA A 151 -8.32 9.60 -2.36
CA ALA A 151 -8.10 8.31 -2.98
C ALA A 151 -9.31 7.38 -2.74
N LEU A 152 -9.88 7.40 -1.54
CA LEU A 152 -11.04 6.59 -1.21
C LEU A 152 -12.27 6.97 -2.03
N ARG A 153 -12.54 8.27 -2.23
CA ARG A 153 -13.64 8.74 -3.09
C ARG A 153 -13.44 8.30 -4.54
N PHE A 154 -12.22 8.41 -5.07
CA PHE A 154 -11.90 7.91 -6.39
C PHE A 154 -12.17 6.41 -6.53
N TYR A 155 -11.70 5.60 -5.57
CA TYR A 155 -11.96 4.16 -5.55
C TYR A 155 -13.46 3.81 -5.45
N ARG A 156 -14.23 4.51 -4.63
CA ARG A 156 -15.69 4.32 -4.53
C ARG A 156 -16.40 4.65 -5.84
N ARG A 157 -16.01 5.74 -6.51
CA ARG A 157 -16.50 6.10 -7.84
C ARG A 157 -16.21 4.99 -8.86
N LEU A 158 -15.00 4.41 -8.85
CA LEU A 158 -14.65 3.29 -9.74
C LEU A 158 -15.49 2.03 -9.53
N ARG A 159 -15.87 1.76 -8.27
CA ARG A 159 -16.69 0.60 -7.91
C ARG A 159 -18.19 0.84 -8.10
N GLY A 160 -18.61 2.04 -8.52
CA GLY A 160 -20.04 2.42 -8.53
C GLY A 160 -20.65 2.44 -7.13
N LEU A 161 -19.83 2.62 -6.09
CA LEU A 161 -20.26 2.70 -4.69
C LEU A 161 -20.61 4.13 -4.26
N ASP A 162 -20.18 5.13 -5.03
CA ASP A 162 -20.80 6.44 -5.06
C ASP A 162 -22.02 6.34 -5.99
N ILE A 163 -23.11 5.76 -5.49
CA ILE A 163 -24.44 6.09 -6.01
C ILE A 163 -24.65 7.51 -5.51
N GLU A 164 -24.59 8.47 -6.44
CA GLU A 164 -25.02 9.83 -6.18
C GLU A 164 -26.40 9.75 -5.49
N ASP A 165 -26.51 10.35 -4.30
CA ASP A 165 -27.80 10.72 -3.70
C ASP A 165 -28.42 11.87 -4.53
N GLY A 166 -28.48 11.66 -5.84
CA GLY A 166 -29.17 12.46 -6.83
C GLY A 166 -30.59 11.94 -6.95
N ALA A 167 -31.36 12.08 -5.86
CA ALA A 167 -32.80 12.13 -5.99
C ALA A 167 -33.13 13.43 -6.73
N ASP A 168 -33.54 13.28 -7.98
CA ASP A 168 -34.33 14.23 -8.74
C ASP A 168 -35.32 14.98 -7.83
N GLY A 169 -35.13 16.29 -7.73
CA GLY A 169 -36.01 17.22 -7.05
C GLY A 169 -36.34 18.43 -7.92
N VAL A 170 -36.64 18.20 -9.21
CA VAL A 170 -37.40 19.14 -10.02
C VAL A 170 -38.71 18.46 -10.41
N GLY A 171 -39.78 18.85 -9.71
CA GLY A 171 -41.17 18.50 -9.97
C GLY A 171 -42.06 19.43 -9.18
#